data_AF-A0A9P5X640-F1
#
_entry.id   AF-A0A9P5X640-F1
#
_cell.length_a   1.000
_cell.length_b   1.000
_cell.length_c   1.000
_cell.angle_alpha   90.00
_cell.angle_beta   90.00
_cell.angle_gamma   90.00
#
_symmetry.space_group_name_H-M   'P 1'
#
loop_
_entity.id
_entity.type
_entity.pdbx_description
1 polymer ?
#
loop_
_entity_poly.entity_id
_entity_poly.type
_entity_poly.pdbx_seq_one_letter_code
_entity_poly.pdbx_strand_id
1 'polypeptide(L)'
;MGKKLELGLLDEGSEMVVIWRDLCHELGLVINQEKQMLMHTANGGSEELEGCVEYLEVDVGGIKMFAHAFVVKMAPYHLLLGRLWQKGVKLGKVENGDGSLDVVVTDPLDGGQRVVVSTKERQEE
;
A
#
# COMPACT_ATOMS: atom_id res chain seq x y z
N MET A 1 10.51 -3.31 15.95
CA MET A 1 9.99 -3.12 14.59
C MET A 1 10.28 -1.67 14.19
N GLY A 2 10.90 -1.46 13.04
CA GLY A 2 11.27 -0.12 12.58
C GLY A 2 10.07 0.68 12.03
N LYS A 3 10.27 1.98 11.84
CA LYS A 3 9.39 2.83 11.02
C LYS A 3 10.23 3.41 9.89
N LYS A 4 9.68 3.46 8.69
CA LYS A 4 10.31 4.07 7.52
C LYS A 4 9.28 4.88 6.76
N LEU A 5 9.67 6.09 6.34
CA LEU A 5 8.87 6.87 5.40
C LEU A 5 9.04 6.25 4.02
N GLU A 6 7.94 5.90 3.36
CA GLU A 6 7.93 5.21 2.08
C GLU A 6 6.85 5.79 1.17
N LEU A 7 7.06 5.71 -0.14
CA LEU A 7 6.04 6.06 -1.12
C LEU A 7 5.18 4.83 -1.43
N GLY A 8 3.88 4.94 -1.17
CA GLY A 8 2.90 3.93 -1.55
C GLY A 8 2.32 4.21 -2.93
N LEU A 9 2.43 3.26 -3.86
CA LEU A 9 1.73 3.30 -5.13
C LEU A 9 0.24 3.03 -4.88
N LEU A 10 -0.62 3.97 -5.25
CA LEU A 10 -2.07 3.77 -5.24
C LEU A 10 -2.49 3.05 -6.50
N ASP A 11 -2.99 1.83 -6.36
CA ASP A 11 -3.44 1.02 -7.49
C ASP A 11 -4.85 0.46 -7.21
N GLU A 12 -5.85 1.06 -7.86
CA GLU A 12 -7.23 0.57 -7.79
C GLU A 12 -7.46 -0.72 -8.58
N GLY A 13 -6.55 -1.10 -9.48
CA GLY A 13 -6.60 -2.34 -10.26
C GLY A 13 -6.19 -3.58 -9.45
N SER A 14 -5.41 -3.39 -8.39
CA SER A 14 -5.05 -4.43 -7.44
C SER A 14 -6.01 -4.45 -6.26
N GLU A 15 -6.47 -5.63 -5.83
CA GLU A 15 -7.27 -5.75 -4.60
C GLU A 15 -6.41 -5.64 -3.33
N MET A 16 -5.13 -6.02 -3.40
CA MET A 16 -4.31 -6.32 -2.22
C MET A 16 -3.27 -5.24 -1.93
N VAL A 17 -2.79 -5.21 -0.68
CA VAL A 17 -1.55 -4.52 -0.34
C VAL A 17 -0.38 -5.42 -0.70
N VAL A 18 0.60 -4.88 -1.42
CA VAL A 18 1.82 -5.61 -1.82
C VAL A 18 3.03 -4.86 -1.29
N ILE A 19 3.99 -5.59 -0.73
CA ILE A 19 5.21 -5.04 -0.16
C ILE A 19 6.44 -5.75 -0.73
N TRP A 20 7.46 -4.99 -1.07
CA TRP A 20 8.72 -5.53 -1.55
C TRP A 20 9.48 -6.21 -0.42
N ARG A 21 10.00 -7.41 -0.68
CA ARG A 21 10.71 -8.24 0.30
C ARG A 21 11.83 -7.49 1.02
N ASP A 22 12.62 -6.71 0.31
CA ASP A 22 13.79 -6.06 0.91
C ASP A 22 13.35 -4.96 1.90
N LEU A 23 12.22 -4.28 1.62
CA LEU A 23 11.60 -3.38 2.60
C LEU A 23 11.13 -4.14 3.87
N CYS A 24 10.64 -5.38 3.73
CA CYS A 24 10.33 -6.21 4.90
C CYS A 24 11.57 -6.52 5.75
N HIS A 25 12.68 -6.87 5.10
CA HIS A 25 13.94 -7.14 5.79
C HIS A 25 14.50 -5.89 6.50
N GLU A 26 14.48 -4.74 5.83
CA GLU A 26 14.92 -3.46 6.40
C GLU A 26 14.12 -3.06 7.65
N LEU A 27 12.81 -3.30 7.63
CA LEU A 27 11.92 -3.00 8.75
C LEU A 27 11.91 -4.08 9.85
N GLY A 28 12.53 -5.23 9.59
CA GLY A 28 12.52 -6.41 10.46
C GLY A 28 11.11 -7.02 10.61
N LEU A 29 10.33 -7.02 9.53
CA LEU A 29 8.98 -7.58 9.50
C LEU A 29 9.02 -9.11 9.43
N VAL A 30 8.11 -9.76 10.13
CA VAL A 30 7.94 -11.21 10.08
C VAL A 30 7.05 -11.56 8.89
N ILE A 31 7.57 -12.42 8.01
CA ILE A 31 6.85 -12.91 6.83
C ILE A 31 6.24 -14.27 7.18
N ASN A 32 4.91 -14.37 7.16
CA ASN A 32 4.22 -15.64 7.25
C ASN A 32 4.30 -16.37 5.89
N GLN A 33 5.17 -17.38 5.83
CA GLN A 33 5.39 -18.20 4.63
C GLN A 33 4.26 -19.22 4.39
N GLU A 34 3.36 -19.47 5.34
CA GLU A 34 2.17 -20.32 5.13
C GLU A 34 1.14 -19.67 4.20
N LYS A 35 1.31 -18.37 3.89
CA LYS A 35 0.44 -17.58 3.01
C LYS A 35 1.00 -17.39 1.60
N GLN A 36 1.92 -18.27 1.19
CA GLN A 36 2.43 -18.29 -0.19
C GLN A 36 1.32 -18.57 -1.19
N MET A 37 1.30 -17.81 -2.28
CA MET A 37 0.33 -18.01 -3.36
C MET A 37 0.84 -17.41 -4.68
N LEU A 38 0.25 -17.85 -5.78
CA LEU A 38 0.49 -17.26 -7.10
C LEU A 38 -0.57 -16.18 -7.37
N MET A 39 -0.13 -14.95 -7.64
CA MET A 39 -0.99 -13.84 -8.02
C MET A 39 -1.06 -13.74 -9.53
N HIS A 40 -2.27 -13.67 -10.09
CA HIS A 40 -2.44 -13.32 -11.50
C HIS A 40 -2.34 -11.81 -11.67
N THR A 41 -1.43 -11.37 -12.54
CA THR A 41 -1.22 -9.95 -12.80
C THR A 41 -2.14 -9.48 -13.93
N ALA A 42 -2.44 -8.18 -13.95
CA ALA A 42 -3.35 -7.61 -14.95
C ALA A 42 -2.85 -7.74 -16.40
N ASN A 43 -1.54 -7.92 -16.61
CA ASN A 43 -0.92 -8.15 -17.92
C ASN A 43 -0.96 -9.62 -18.37
N GLY A 44 -1.73 -10.48 -17.69
CA GLY A 44 -1.87 -11.90 -18.03
C GLY A 44 -0.70 -12.78 -17.56
N GLY A 45 0.25 -12.19 -16.83
CA GLY A 45 1.32 -12.92 -16.16
C GLY A 45 0.91 -13.47 -14.80
N SER A 46 1.92 -13.93 -14.07
CA SER A 46 1.78 -14.37 -12.69
C SER A 46 3.00 -14.00 -11.88
N GLU A 47 2.78 -13.57 -10.64
CA GLU A 47 3.84 -13.24 -9.69
C GLU A 47 3.72 -14.16 -8.47
N GLU A 48 4.84 -14.71 -8.02
CA GLU A 48 4.88 -15.51 -6.79
C GLU A 48 4.92 -14.59 -5.56
N LEU A 49 3.99 -14.80 -4.64
CA LEU A 49 3.96 -14.12 -3.36
C LEU A 49 4.68 -15.00 -2.34
N GLU A 50 5.83 -14.55 -1.84
CA GLU A 50 6.70 -15.31 -0.93
C GLU A 50 6.07 -15.54 0.46
N GLY A 51 4.98 -14.83 0.76
CA GLY A 51 4.22 -14.93 1.99
C GLY A 51 3.42 -13.66 2.27
N CYS A 52 3.07 -13.45 3.54
CA CYS A 52 2.30 -12.29 3.99
C CYS A 52 2.89 -11.69 5.26
N VAL A 53 3.04 -10.37 5.30
CA VAL A 53 3.18 -9.62 6.55
C VAL A 53 1.78 -9.33 7.07
N GLU A 54 1.41 -10.00 8.15
CA GLU A 54 0.10 -9.85 8.76
C GLU A 54 0.04 -8.61 9.65
N TYR A 55 -1.08 -7.87 9.57
CA TYR A 55 -1.32 -6.67 10.39
C TYR A 55 -0.20 -5.62 10.28
N LEU A 56 0.27 -5.35 9.07
CA LEU A 56 1.17 -4.23 8.81
C LEU A 56 0.45 -2.91 9.12
N GLU A 57 0.99 -2.13 10.06
CA GLU A 57 0.54 -0.76 10.34
C GLU A 57 1.01 0.16 9.21
N VAL A 58 0.06 0.77 8.51
CA VAL A 58 0.30 1.86 7.56
C VAL A 58 -0.21 3.14 8.19
N ASP A 59 0.71 4.06 8.51
CA ASP A 59 0.43 5.37 9.09
C ASP A 59 0.53 6.43 8.00
N VAL A 60 -0.60 7.08 7.70
CA VAL A 60 -0.66 8.22 6.77
C VAL A 60 -1.13 9.43 7.54
N GLY A 61 -0.21 10.35 7.82
CA GLY A 61 -0.52 11.62 8.48
C GLY A 61 -1.16 11.47 9.86
N GLY A 62 -0.86 10.39 10.59
CA GLY A 62 -1.43 10.06 11.89
C GLY A 62 -2.63 9.11 11.85
N ILE A 63 -3.20 8.86 10.66
CA ILE A 63 -4.26 7.87 10.47
C ILE A 63 -3.61 6.50 10.27
N LYS A 64 -3.85 5.60 11.23
CA LYS A 64 -3.26 4.26 11.24
C LYS A 64 -4.26 3.24 10.77
N MET A 65 -3.90 2.50 9.73
CA MET A 65 -4.69 1.39 9.21
C MET A 65 -3.83 0.13 9.16
N PHE A 66 -4.38 -0.98 9.63
CA PHE A 66 -3.73 -2.28 9.55
C PHE A 66 -4.15 -3.00 8.27
N ALA A 67 -3.19 -3.58 7.56
CA ALA A 67 -3.44 -4.39 6.38
C ALA A 67 -2.57 -5.65 6.35
N HIS A 68 -3.05 -6.68 5.67
CA HIS A 68 -2.23 -7.82 5.29
C HIS A 68 -1.49 -7.45 4.00
N ALA A 69 -0.16 -7.39 4.08
CA ALA A 69 0.70 -7.02 2.96
C ALA A 69 1.38 -8.26 2.39
N PHE A 70 1.07 -8.60 1.14
CA PHE A 70 1.66 -9.76 0.48
C PHE A 70 3.03 -9.43 -0.06
N VAL A 71 3.98 -10.35 0.14
CA VAL A 71 5.39 -10.09 -0.12
C VAL A 71 5.75 -10.52 -1.54
N VAL A 72 6.26 -9.59 -2.34
CA VAL A 72 6.83 -9.87 -3.66
C VAL A 72 8.35 -9.79 -3.60
N LYS A 73 9.01 -10.68 -4.36
CA LYS A 73 10.47 -10.73 -4.44
C LYS A 73 11.06 -9.47 -5.06
N MET A 74 10.48 -9.04 -6.17
CA MET A 74 10.90 -7.85 -6.91
C MET A 74 9.66 -7.16 -7.49
N ALA A 75 9.61 -5.84 -7.36
CA ALA A 75 8.58 -5.03 -7.98
C ALA A 75 9.13 -3.64 -8.30
N PRO A 76 8.57 -2.95 -9.31
CA PRO A 76 8.89 -1.56 -9.63
C PRO A 76 8.24 -0.56 -8.64
N TYR A 77 8.05 -0.98 -7.39
CA TYR A 77 7.51 -0.23 -6.26
C TYR A 77 7.86 -0.97 -4.97
N HIS A 78 8.04 -0.23 -3.88
CA HIS A 78 8.30 -0.84 -2.57
C HIS A 78 7.02 -1.20 -1.81
N LEU A 79 5.97 -0.39 -1.99
CA LEU A 79 4.67 -0.58 -1.38
C LEU A 79 3.58 -0.22 -2.40
N LEU A 80 2.60 -1.10 -2.54
CA LEU A 80 1.40 -0.87 -3.32
C LEU A 80 0.19 -0.98 -2.40
N LEU A 81 -0.67 0.03 -2.43
CA LEU A 81 -1.90 0.12 -1.65
C LEU A 81 -3.09 -0.18 -2.56
N GLY A 82 -3.53 -1.44 -2.54
CA GLY A 82 -4.66 -1.91 -3.33
C GLY A 82 -6.00 -1.41 -2.83
N ARG A 83 -7.03 -1.74 -3.60
CA ARG A 83 -8.43 -1.34 -3.41
C ARG A 83 -8.98 -1.64 -2.02
N LEU A 84 -8.61 -2.75 -1.38
CA LEU A 84 -9.09 -3.08 -0.03
C LEU A 84 -8.61 -2.06 1.01
N TRP A 85 -7.34 -1.68 0.97
CA TRP A 85 -6.81 -0.64 1.86
C TRP A 85 -7.46 0.72 1.57
N GLN A 86 -7.57 1.08 0.29
CA GLN A 86 -8.17 2.35 -0.14
C GLN A 86 -9.64 2.47 0.29
N LYS A 87 -10.43 1.40 0.18
CA LYS A 87 -11.80 1.35 0.70
C LYS A 87 -11.84 1.45 2.23
N GLY A 88 -10.90 0.79 2.91
CA GLY A 88 -10.79 0.82 4.37
C GLY A 88 -10.66 2.24 4.91
N VAL A 89 -9.85 3.08 4.25
CA VAL A 89 -9.67 4.50 4.61
C VAL A 89 -10.60 5.47 3.87
N LYS A 90 -11.61 4.95 3.15
CA LYS A 90 -12.52 5.73 2.30
C LYS A 90 -11.78 6.77 1.46
N LEU A 91 -10.73 6.32 0.75
CA LEU A 91 -9.81 7.19 0.05
C LEU A 91 -10.58 8.12 -0.92
N GLY A 92 -10.43 9.43 -0.72
CA GLY A 92 -10.89 10.46 -1.63
C GLY A 92 -9.77 10.96 -2.53
N LYS A 93 -10.12 11.50 -3.69
CA LYS A 93 -9.20 12.14 -4.64
C LYS A 93 -9.64 13.58 -4.86
N VAL A 94 -8.70 14.51 -4.87
CA VAL A 94 -8.93 15.93 -5.13
C VAL A 94 -8.00 16.36 -6.25
N GLU A 95 -8.56 16.63 -7.41
CA GLU A 95 -7.85 17.26 -8.51
C GLU A 95 -7.82 18.78 -8.27
N ASN A 96 -6.62 19.33 -8.26
CA ASN A 96 -6.40 20.74 -8.06
C ASN A 96 -6.38 21.48 -9.41
N GLY A 97 -6.62 22.80 -9.39
CA GLY A 97 -6.68 23.62 -10.60
C GLY A 97 -5.37 23.72 -11.38
N ASP A 98 -4.24 23.33 -10.79
CA ASP A 98 -2.93 23.25 -11.42
C ASP A 98 -2.64 21.86 -12.04
N GLY A 99 -3.60 20.94 -11.98
CA GLY A 99 -3.46 19.56 -12.46
C GLY A 99 -2.81 18.61 -11.46
N SER A 100 -2.39 19.08 -10.28
CA SER A 100 -1.92 18.19 -9.22
C SER A 100 -3.06 17.39 -8.61
N LEU A 101 -2.73 16.22 -8.06
CA LEU A 101 -3.67 15.33 -7.39
C LEU A 101 -3.28 15.21 -5.92
N ASP A 102 -4.22 15.50 -5.04
CA ASP A 102 -4.14 15.14 -3.63
C ASP A 102 -5.05 13.95 -3.33
N VAL A 103 -4.73 13.21 -2.27
CA VAL A 103 -5.62 12.20 -1.72
C VAL A 103 -6.08 12.57 -0.32
N VAL A 104 -7.31 12.20 -0.01
CA VAL A 104 -7.92 12.37 1.30
C VAL A 104 -8.04 11.01 1.95
N VAL A 105 -7.24 10.77 2.98
CA VAL A 105 -7.33 9.56 3.80
C VAL A 105 -8.28 9.86 4.96
N THR A 106 -9.29 9.03 5.14
CA THR A 106 -10.29 9.19 6.21
C THR A 106 -10.13 8.09 7.23
N ASP A 107 -10.04 8.47 8.50
CA ASP A 107 -10.01 7.51 9.61
C ASP A 107 -11.38 6.84 9.72
N PRO A 108 -11.48 5.50 9.56
CA PRO A 108 -12.75 4.81 9.66
C PRO A 108 -13.23 4.67 11.12
N LEU A 109 -12.36 4.86 12.10
CA LEU A 109 -12.60 4.63 13.53
C LEU A 109 -12.89 5.92 14.30
N ASP A 110 -12.26 7.04 13.94
CA ASP A 110 -12.34 8.30 14.70
C ASP A 110 -13.20 9.37 14.01
N GLY A 111 -14.53 9.16 14.01
CA GLY A 111 -15.52 10.21 13.69
C GLY A 111 -15.42 10.85 12.29
N GLY A 112 -14.59 10.30 11.40
CA GLY A 112 -14.29 10.86 10.09
C GLY A 112 -13.18 11.91 10.08
N GLN A 113 -12.19 11.85 10.99
CA GLN A 113 -10.92 12.59 10.84
C GLN A 113 -10.35 12.34 9.44
N ARG A 114 -9.83 13.41 8.81
CA ARG A 114 -9.24 13.34 7.47
C ARG A 114 -7.87 13.98 7.46
N VAL A 115 -7.00 13.42 6.65
CA VAL A 115 -5.74 14.05 6.26
C VAL A 115 -5.67 14.14 4.75
N VAL A 116 -5.19 15.28 4.27
CA VAL A 116 -4.92 15.51 2.85
C VAL A 116 -3.43 15.29 2.64
N VAL A 117 -3.08 14.46 1.67
CA VAL A 117 -1.71 14.13 1.33
C VAL A 117 -1.50 14.37 -0.16
N SER A 118 -0.49 15.15 -0.49
CA SER A 118 -0.13 15.38 -1.89
C SER A 118 0.48 14.15 -2.51
N THR A 119 -0.02 13.82 -3.71
CA THR A 119 0.56 12.75 -4.51
C THR A 119 1.63 13.30 -5.44
N LYS A 120 2.38 12.38 -6.04
CA LYS A 120 3.23 12.69 -7.17
C LYS A 120 3.00 11.64 -8.24
N GLU A 121 3.23 12.02 -9.49
CA GLU A 121 3.22 11.08 -10.59
C GLU A 121 4.25 9.96 -10.35
N ARG A 122 3.89 8.77 -10.78
CA ARG A 122 4.83 7.64 -10.78
C ARG A 122 5.92 7.97 -11.79
N GLN A 123 7.16 8.04 -11.32
CA GLN A 123 8.31 8.07 -12.20
C GLN A 123 8.54 6.63 -12.67
N GLU A 124 8.49 6.41 -13.98
CA GLU A 124 8.97 5.19 -14.59
C GLU A 124 10.52 5.27 -14.58
N GLU A 125 11.17 4.32 -13.91
CA GLU A 125 12.62 4.13 -13.99
C GLU A 125 13.00 3.28 -15.21
#